data_AF-K8PFW0-F1
#
_entry.id   AF-K8PFW0-F1
#
_cell.length_a   1.000
_cell.length_b   1.000
_cell.length_c   1.000
_cell.angle_alpha   90.00
_cell.angle_beta   90.00
_cell.angle_gamma   90.00
#
_symmetry.space_group_name_H-M   'P 1'
#
loop_
_entity.id
_entity.type
_entity.pdbx_description
1 polymer ?
#
loop_
_entity_poly.entity_id
_entity_poly.type
_entity_poly.pdbx_seq_one_letter_code
_entity_poly.pdbx_strand_id
1 'polypeptide(L)'
;MPWTLGLVEAMGAVELIDRLNLETKNRIILILLDSNFEIALKEFIVHRSDLFPFPKYNDAKIAEIFSKRHLVLNEIKSRVDIPKELIEKAKHYYGLRNKFIHERATVDVTDRDIKNYRAVVAKTLNILFDLNFPKSA
;
A
#
# COMPACT_ATOMS: atom_id res chain seq x y z
N MET A 1 9.15 -12.69 6.27
CA MET A 1 9.56 -12.25 7.63
C MET A 1 8.31 -12.15 8.50
N PRO A 2 8.36 -12.28 9.84
CA PRO A 2 7.13 -12.34 10.65
C PRO A 2 6.18 -11.14 10.43
N TRP A 3 6.73 -9.93 10.27
CA TRP A 3 5.97 -8.70 10.03
C TRP A 3 5.36 -8.57 8.62
N THR A 4 5.73 -9.44 7.67
CA THR A 4 5.15 -9.43 6.32
C THR A 4 3.91 -10.31 6.19
N LEU A 5 3.58 -11.12 7.20
CA LEU A 5 2.45 -12.06 7.14
C LEU A 5 1.14 -11.35 6.86
N GLY A 6 0.84 -10.28 7.61
CA GLY A 6 -0.37 -9.48 7.39
C GLY A 6 -0.44 -8.85 6.00
N LEU A 7 0.73 -8.51 5.40
CA LEU A 7 0.78 -7.96 4.04
C LEU A 7 0.37 -9.00 2.99
N VAL A 8 0.80 -10.25 3.19
CA VAL A 8 0.49 -11.39 2.32
C VAL A 8 -0.98 -11.80 2.50
N GLU A 9 -1.45 -11.91 3.73
CA GLU A 9 -2.84 -12.26 4.03
C GLU A 9 -3.82 -11.20 3.50
N ALA A 10 -3.47 -9.91 3.58
CA ALA A 10 -4.27 -8.85 2.98
C ALA A 10 -4.38 -9.00 1.45
N MET A 11 -3.30 -9.37 0.76
CA MET A 11 -3.34 -9.65 -0.68
C MET A 11 -4.20 -10.89 -0.99
N GLY A 12 -4.14 -11.94 -0.16
CA GLY A 12 -5.01 -13.10 -0.29
C GLY A 12 -6.49 -12.77 -0.04
N ALA A 13 -6.78 -11.94 0.96
CA ALA A 13 -8.13 -11.47 1.26
C ALA A 13 -8.71 -10.65 0.10
N VAL A 14 -7.90 -9.82 -0.57
CA VAL A 14 -8.31 -9.13 -1.82
C VAL A 14 -8.79 -10.14 -2.87
N GLU A 15 -8.06 -11.25 -3.07
CA GLU A 15 -8.47 -12.29 -4.04
C GLU A 15 -9.74 -13.02 -3.64
N LEU A 16 -9.95 -13.25 -2.33
CA LEU A 16 -11.18 -13.87 -1.84
C LEU A 16 -12.39 -12.96 -2.05
N ILE A 17 -12.26 -11.68 -1.68
CA ILE A 17 -13.34 -10.69 -1.81
C ILE A 17 -13.70 -10.46 -3.28
N ASP A 18 -12.71 -10.46 -4.17
CA ASP A 18 -12.95 -10.28 -5.61
C ASP A 18 -13.82 -11.38 -6.22
N ARG A 19 -13.80 -12.60 -5.64
CA ARG A 19 -14.64 -13.73 -6.07
C ARG A 19 -16.05 -13.71 -5.48
N LEU A 20 -16.32 -12.86 -4.49
CA LEU A 20 -17.65 -12.76 -3.89
C LEU A 20 -18.59 -11.96 -4.79
N ASN A 21 -19.87 -12.34 -4.79
CA ASN A 21 -20.91 -11.61 -5.50
C ASN A 21 -21.46 -10.46 -4.64
N LEU A 22 -20.61 -9.48 -4.32
CA LEU A 22 -20.99 -8.27 -3.59
C LEU A 22 -20.97 -7.07 -4.55
N GLU A 23 -22.07 -6.32 -4.59
CA GLU A 23 -22.24 -5.16 -5.45
C GLU A 23 -21.16 -4.10 -5.25
N THR A 24 -20.68 -3.94 -4.01
CA THR A 24 -19.69 -2.91 -3.63
C THR A 24 -18.31 -3.49 -3.31
N LYS A 25 -18.00 -4.72 -3.72
CA LYS A 25 -16.72 -5.40 -3.43
C LYS A 25 -15.48 -4.55 -3.74
N ASN A 26 -15.52 -3.79 -4.84
CA ASN A 26 -14.39 -2.95 -5.26
C ASN A 26 -14.06 -1.85 -4.25
N ARG A 27 -15.06 -1.30 -3.55
CA ARG A 27 -14.83 -0.31 -2.49
C ARG A 27 -14.08 -0.93 -1.31
N ILE A 28 -14.47 -2.15 -0.93
CA ILE A 28 -13.83 -2.93 0.13
C ILE A 28 -12.37 -3.22 -0.26
N ILE A 29 -12.17 -3.71 -1.49
CA ILE A 29 -10.84 -4.03 -2.00
C ILE A 29 -9.96 -2.78 -2.09
N LEU A 30 -10.48 -1.63 -2.54
CA LEU A 30 -9.74 -0.37 -2.59
C LEU A 30 -9.23 0.05 -1.20
N ILE A 31 -10.08 -0.02 -0.17
CA ILE A 31 -9.69 0.30 1.21
C ILE A 31 -8.61 -0.67 1.70
N LEU A 32 -8.77 -1.96 1.43
CA LEU A 32 -7.84 -2.99 1.89
C LEU A 32 -6.48 -2.84 1.20
N LEU A 33 -6.45 -2.65 -0.12
CA LEU A 33 -5.22 -2.38 -0.87
C LEU A 33 -4.51 -1.11 -0.40
N ASP A 34 -5.26 -0.03 -0.16
CA ASP A 34 -4.67 1.23 0.27
C ASP A 34 -4.08 1.16 1.69
N SER A 35 -4.81 0.51 2.61
CA SER A 35 -4.34 0.25 3.96
C SER A 35 -3.11 -0.65 3.95
N ASN A 36 -3.13 -1.71 3.14
CA ASN A 36 -2.01 -2.64 3.02
C ASN A 36 -0.76 -1.95 2.48
N PHE A 37 -0.91 -1.07 1.50
CA PHE A 37 0.19 -0.25 0.99
C PHE A 37 0.77 0.66 2.08
N GLU A 38 -0.07 1.39 2.82
CA GLU A 38 0.37 2.27 3.91
C GLU A 38 1.13 1.50 5.00
N ILE A 39 0.61 0.35 5.42
CA ILE A 39 1.23 -0.52 6.42
C ILE A 39 2.59 -1.02 5.88
N ALA A 40 2.65 -1.49 4.63
CA ALA A 40 3.89 -1.95 4.01
C ALA A 40 5.01 -0.90 4.05
N LEU A 41 4.69 0.37 3.76
CA LEU A 41 5.68 1.44 3.84
C LEU A 41 6.20 1.65 5.27
N LYS A 42 5.29 1.65 6.25
CA LYS A 42 5.64 1.84 7.67
C LYS A 42 6.48 0.69 8.20
N GLU A 43 6.04 -0.54 7.93
CA GLU A 43 6.75 -1.77 8.29
C GLU A 43 8.15 -1.82 7.71
N PHE A 44 8.32 -1.34 6.47
CA PHE A 44 9.63 -1.28 5.82
C PHE A 44 10.59 -0.33 6.55
N ILE A 45 10.12 0.86 6.95
CA ILE A 45 10.94 1.81 7.71
C ILE A 45 11.35 1.22 9.06
N VAL A 46 10.43 0.58 9.78
CA VAL A 46 10.70 0.02 11.13
C VAL A 46 11.71 -1.13 11.08
N HIS A 47 11.63 -1.99 10.07
CA HIS A 47 12.39 -3.25 10.05
C HIS A 47 13.67 -3.22 9.22
N ARG A 48 13.93 -2.17 8.44
CA ARG A 48 15.18 -2.00 7.68
C ARG A 48 16.15 -1.09 8.39
N SER A 49 16.72 -1.56 9.50
CA SER A 49 17.71 -0.81 10.29
C SER A 49 18.99 -0.47 9.52
N ASP A 50 19.30 -1.22 8.46
CA ASP A 50 20.37 -0.94 7.51
C ASP A 50 20.12 0.35 6.71
N LEU A 51 18.85 0.64 6.40
CA LEU A 51 18.45 1.87 5.70
C LEU A 51 17.99 2.96 6.67
N PHE A 52 17.38 2.60 7.79
CA PHE A 52 16.80 3.51 8.77
C PHE A 52 17.41 3.27 10.16
N PRO A 53 18.70 3.59 10.36
CA PRO A 53 19.41 3.25 11.59
C PRO A 53 19.03 4.16 12.77
N PHE A 54 19.02 3.57 13.97
CA PHE A 54 19.11 4.31 15.22
C PHE A 54 20.52 4.94 15.36
N PRO A 55 20.69 6.17 15.89
CA PRO A 55 19.69 7.02 16.56
C PRO A 55 18.89 7.94 15.64
N LYS A 56 19.20 7.99 14.33
CA LYS A 56 18.59 8.95 13.40
C LYS A 56 17.08 8.74 13.25
N TYR A 57 16.63 7.48 13.24
CA TYR A 57 15.21 7.11 13.20
C TYR A 57 14.76 6.57 14.55
N ASN A 58 14.79 7.44 15.58
CA ASN A 58 14.20 7.14 16.88
C ASN A 58 12.66 7.24 16.84
N ASP A 59 12.00 6.87 17.94
CA ASP A 59 10.53 6.84 18.02
C ASP A 59 9.87 8.18 17.71
N ALA A 60 10.47 9.29 18.17
CA ALA A 60 9.97 10.64 17.88
C ALA A 60 10.03 10.95 16.38
N LYS A 61 11.14 10.59 15.72
CA LYS A 61 11.29 10.79 14.28
C LYS A 61 10.37 9.88 13.48
N ILE A 62 10.22 8.62 13.88
CA ILE A 62 9.29 7.68 13.25
C ILE A 62 7.85 8.19 13.36
N ALA A 63 7.44 8.67 14.54
CA ALA A 63 6.11 9.26 14.74
C ALA A 63 5.88 10.50 13.84
N GLU A 64 6.88 11.37 13.72
CA GLU A 64 6.84 12.52 12.80
C GLU A 64 6.64 12.07 11.34
N ILE A 65 7.43 11.10 10.87
CA ILE A 65 7.34 10.58 9.50
C ILE A 65 5.97 9.92 9.27
N PHE A 66 5.46 9.15 10.24
CA PHE A 66 4.21 8.40 10.12
C PHE A 66 2.97 9.28 10.20
N SER A 67 3.10 10.54 10.61
CA SER A 67 2.01 11.50 10.66
C SER A 67 1.41 11.80 9.27
N LYS A 68 2.19 11.68 8.20
CA LYS A 68 1.75 11.94 6.83
C LYS A 68 2.35 10.95 5.84
N ARG A 69 1.50 10.25 5.08
CA ARG A 69 1.93 9.26 4.07
C ARG A 69 3.00 9.76 3.11
N HIS A 70 2.93 11.01 2.66
CA HIS A 70 3.93 11.55 1.75
C HIS A 70 5.33 11.67 2.38
N LEU A 71 5.42 11.87 3.70
CA LEU A 71 6.69 11.87 4.41
C LEU A 71 7.29 10.46 4.42
N VAL A 72 6.48 9.45 4.73
CA VAL A 72 6.86 8.02 4.64
C VAL A 72 7.39 7.68 3.24
N LEU A 73 6.65 8.05 2.19
CA LEU A 73 7.05 7.81 0.80
C LEU A 73 8.34 8.54 0.44
N ASN A 74 8.53 9.78 0.87
CA ASN A 74 9.74 10.55 0.58
C ASN A 74 10.98 9.92 1.22
N GLU A 75 10.86 9.47 2.48
CA GLU A 75 11.95 8.78 3.17
C GLU A 75 12.34 7.49 2.46
N ILE A 76 11.37 6.65 2.08
CA ILE A 76 11.65 5.39 1.37
C ILE A 76 12.30 5.66 0.02
N LYS A 77 11.75 6.59 -0.77
CA LYS A 77 12.30 6.96 -2.08
C LYS A 77 13.73 7.48 -2.03
N SER A 78 14.15 8.05 -0.91
CA SER A 78 15.53 8.52 -0.74
C SER A 78 16.54 7.39 -0.61
N ARG A 79 16.09 6.17 -0.31
CA ARG A 79 16.93 4.99 -0.04
C ARG A 79 16.68 3.82 -0.99
N VAL A 80 15.48 3.74 -1.56
CA VAL A 80 15.03 2.64 -2.42
C VAL A 80 14.56 3.21 -3.75
N ASP A 81 15.05 2.62 -4.84
CA ASP A 81 14.59 2.96 -6.18
C ASP A 81 13.20 2.35 -6.43
N ILE A 82 12.19 3.20 -6.42
CA ILE A 82 10.81 2.83 -6.75
C ILE A 82 10.45 3.54 -8.05
N PRO A 83 10.02 2.81 -9.10
CA PRO A 83 9.61 3.40 -10.36
C PRO A 83 8.58 4.53 -10.17
N LYS A 84 8.84 5.67 -10.81
CA LYS A 84 7.97 6.86 -10.74
C LYS A 84 6.52 6.54 -11.08
N GLU A 85 6.29 5.68 -12.06
CA GLU A 85 4.96 5.25 -12.47
C GLU A 85 4.18 4.57 -11.32
N LEU A 86 4.82 3.72 -10.51
CA LEU A 86 4.18 3.08 -9.37
C LEU A 86 3.78 4.10 -8.31
N ILE A 87 4.65 5.08 -8.06
CA ILE A 87 4.39 6.16 -7.09
C ILE A 87 3.19 7.00 -7.54
N GLU A 88 3.14 7.40 -8.82
CA GLU A 88 2.04 8.21 -9.32
C GLU A 88 0.71 7.44 -9.32
N LYS A 89 0.72 6.14 -9.63
CA LYS A 89 -0.48 5.29 -9.49
C LYS A 89 -0.90 5.14 -8.03
N ALA A 90 0.04 4.91 -7.11
CA ALA A 90 -0.27 4.83 -5.68
C ALA A 90 -0.88 6.14 -5.15
N LYS A 91 -0.38 7.30 -5.58
CA LYS A 91 -0.97 8.61 -5.26
C LYS A 91 -2.37 8.76 -5.85
N HIS A 92 -2.57 8.34 -7.09
CA HIS A 92 -3.89 8.37 -7.73
C HIS A 92 -4.92 7.57 -6.93
N TYR A 93 -4.61 6.33 -6.56
CA TYR A 93 -5.54 5.48 -5.80
C TYR A 93 -5.73 5.91 -4.36
N TYR A 94 -4.70 6.50 -3.73
CA TYR A 94 -4.87 7.18 -2.44
C TYR A 94 -5.86 8.35 -2.55
N GLY A 95 -5.76 9.16 -3.60
CA GLY A 95 -6.71 10.24 -3.89
C GLY A 95 -8.12 9.71 -4.14
N LEU A 96 -8.27 8.63 -4.90
CA LEU A 96 -9.55 7.97 -5.16
C LEU A 96 -10.19 7.49 -3.85
N ARG A 97 -9.41 6.81 -2.99
CA ARG A 97 -9.84 6.34 -1.67
C ARG A 97 -10.25 7.50 -0.78
N ASN A 98 -9.48 8.59 -0.74
CA ASN A 98 -9.82 9.76 0.05
C ASN A 98 -11.14 10.41 -0.40
N LYS A 99 -11.35 10.55 -1.72
CA LYS A 99 -12.63 11.05 -2.24
C LYS A 99 -13.79 10.13 -1.85
N PHE A 100 -13.59 8.82 -1.98
CA PHE A 100 -14.59 7.83 -1.60
C PHE A 100 -14.97 7.91 -0.11
N ILE A 101 -13.99 8.05 0.79
CA ILE A 101 -14.21 8.09 2.24
C ILE A 101 -14.73 9.45 2.72
N HIS A 102 -14.18 10.55 2.22
CA HIS A 102 -14.35 11.88 2.82
C HIS A 102 -15.26 12.83 2.02
N GLU A 103 -15.46 12.59 0.73
CA GLU A 103 -16.16 13.55 -0.14
C GLU A 103 -17.47 12.99 -0.69
N ARG A 104 -17.46 11.83 -1.37
CA ARG A 104 -18.63 11.26 -2.05
C ARG A 104 -18.59 9.74 -2.07
N ALA A 105 -19.59 9.12 -1.44
CA ALA A 105 -19.76 7.66 -1.46
C ALA A 105 -20.16 7.09 -2.84
N THR A 106 -20.49 7.95 -3.81
CA THR A 106 -20.90 7.58 -5.18
C THR A 106 -19.74 7.49 -6.16
N VAL A 107 -18.49 7.67 -5.72
CA VAL A 107 -17.32 7.43 -6.57
C VAL A 107 -17.34 5.97 -7.02
N ASP A 108 -17.42 5.77 -8.33
CA ASP A 108 -17.40 4.45 -8.92
C ASP A 108 -15.97 3.91 -8.93
N VAL A 109 -15.80 2.66 -8.47
CA VAL A 109 -14.50 1.99 -8.40
C VAL A 109 -14.61 0.75 -9.26
N THR A 110 -13.97 0.80 -10.43
CA THR A 110 -14.12 -0.25 -11.44
C THR A 110 -13.23 -1.45 -11.15
N ASP A 111 -13.57 -2.62 -11.69
CA ASP A 111 -12.71 -3.82 -11.62
C ASP A 111 -11.31 -3.54 -12.19
N ARG A 112 -11.23 -2.68 -13.22
CA ARG A 112 -9.96 -2.24 -13.80
C ARG A 112 -9.12 -1.44 -12.80
N ASP A 113 -9.75 -0.59 -12.00
CA ASP A 113 -9.05 0.16 -10.95
C ASP A 113 -8.48 -0.78 -9.90
N ILE A 114 -9.25 -1.79 -9.49
CA ILE A 114 -8.81 -2.81 -8.55
C ILE A 114 -7.66 -3.64 -9.10
N LYS A 115 -7.77 -4.12 -10.35
CA LYS A 115 -6.72 -4.90 -11.01
C LYS A 115 -5.41 -4.10 -11.11
N ASN A 116 -5.51 -2.83 -11.49
CA ASN A 116 -4.37 -1.94 -11.59
C ASN A 116 -3.76 -1.64 -10.21
N TYR A 117 -4.58 -1.33 -9.20
CA TYR A 117 -4.04 -1.00 -7.89
C TYR A 117 -3.44 -2.23 -7.19
N ARG A 118 -4.05 -3.41 -7.32
CA ARG A 118 -3.47 -4.69 -6.85
C ARG A 118 -2.08 -4.89 -7.46
N ALA A 119 -1.92 -4.64 -8.76
CA ALA A 119 -0.62 -4.77 -9.41
C ALA A 119 0.42 -3.76 -8.89
N VAL A 120 0.00 -2.54 -8.55
CA VAL A 120 0.87 -1.53 -7.94
C VAL A 120 1.33 -2.00 -6.55
N VAL A 121 0.39 -2.41 -5.69
CA VAL A 121 0.70 -2.89 -4.35
C VAL A 121 1.61 -4.12 -4.41
N ALA A 122 1.31 -5.11 -5.26
CA ALA A 122 2.13 -6.30 -5.44
C ALA A 122 3.57 -5.96 -5.87
N LYS A 123 3.74 -5.05 -6.83
CA LYS A 123 5.08 -4.61 -7.27
C LYS A 123 5.83 -3.85 -6.18
N THR A 124 5.15 -3.01 -5.41
CA THR A 124 5.76 -2.32 -4.27
C THR A 124 6.19 -3.32 -3.19
N LEU A 125 5.35 -4.31 -2.87
CA LEU A 125 5.69 -5.36 -1.91
C LEU A 125 6.88 -6.22 -2.38
N ASN A 126 6.98 -6.47 -3.69
CA ASN A 126 8.16 -7.12 -4.26
C ASN A 126 9.42 -6.27 -4.07
N ILE A 127 9.39 -4.98 -4.40
CA ILE A 127 10.55 -4.08 -4.26
C ILE A 127 11.01 -3.97 -2.79
N LEU A 128 10.06 -3.87 -1.86
CA LEU A 128 10.36 -3.62 -0.45
C LEU A 128 10.70 -4.89 0.34
N PHE A 129 10.08 -6.02 0.00
CA PHE A 129 10.15 -7.23 0.83
C PHE A 129 10.45 -8.51 0.05
N ASP A 130 10.69 -8.43 -1.26
CA ASP A 130 10.86 -9.56 -2.17
C ASP A 130 9.66 -10.54 -2.16
N LEU A 131 8.47 -10.02 -1.89
CA LEU A 131 7.23 -10.79 -1.91
C LEU A 131 6.70 -10.92 -3.34
N ASN A 132 6.31 -12.13 -3.71
CA ASN A 132 5.80 -12.45 -5.04
C ASN A 132 4.34 -12.88 -4.96
N PHE A 133 3.53 -12.37 -5.89
CA PHE A 133 2.10 -12.66 -5.96
C PHE A 133 1.72 -13.12 -7.37
N PRO A 134 0.78 -14.06 -7.51
CA PRO A 134 0.30 -14.46 -8.82
C PRO A 134 -0.32 -13.26 -9.55
N LYS A 135 -0.21 -13.26 -10.88
CA LYS A 135 -0.90 -12.28 -11.72
C LYS A 135 -2.40 -12.39 -11.47
N SER A 136 -3.06 -11.25 -11.24
CA SER A 136 -4.52 -11.22 -11.14
C SER A 136 -5.09 -11.69 -12.47
N ALA A 137 -5.97 -12.70 -12.43
CA ALA A 137 -6.70 -13.19 -13.59
C ALA A 137 -7.41 -12.03 -14.32
#